data_AF-A0A1E4IA14-F1
#
_entry.id   AF-A0A1E4IA14-F1
#
_cell.length_a   1.000
_cell.length_b   1.000
_cell.length_c   1.000
_cell.angle_alpha   90.00
_cell.angle_beta   90.00
_cell.angle_gamma   90.00
#
_symmetry.space_group_name_H-M   'P 1'
#
loop_
_entity.id
_entity.type
_entity.pdbx_description
1 polymer ?
#
loop_
_entity_poly.entity_id
_entity_poly.type
_entity_poly.pdbx_seq_one_letter_code
_entity_poly.pdbx_strand_id
1 'polypeptide(L)' 'MSVELFDGLGIDDIWAPDVEFLPHMGSHKAVRFSGPCESCRLALGISESARIHVTANGGDFGPAGDLVTALAEAIEPEVP' A
#
# COMPACT_ATOMS: atom_id res chain seq x y z
N MET A 1 0.45 3.13 12.56
CA MET A 1 -0.03 3.09 11.17
C MET A 1 0.06 4.47 10.58
N SER A 2 0.25 4.58 9.26
CA SER A 2 0.27 5.84 8.52
C SER A 2 -0.43 5.69 7.18
N VAL A 3 -0.91 6.81 6.64
CA VAL A 3 -1.33 6.95 5.25
C VAL A 3 -0.53 8.11 4.68
N GLU A 4 0.21 7.86 3.60
CA GLU A 4 1.20 8.79 3.04
C GLU A 4 0.99 8.92 1.53
N LEU A 5 0.93 10.15 1.02
CA LEU A 5 0.92 10.42 -0.42
C LEU A 5 2.35 10.56 -0.92
N PHE A 6 2.66 9.84 -1.99
CA PHE A 6 3.89 9.99 -2.76
C PHE A 6 3.55 10.59 -4.12
N ASP A 7 3.74 11.90 -4.24
CA ASP A 7 3.62 12.63 -5.50
C ASP A 7 4.99 12.66 -6.19
N GLY A 8 5.06 12.16 -7.42
CA GLY A 8 6.29 11.95 -8.19
C GLY A 8 6.82 10.50 -8.18
N LEU A 9 6.10 9.56 -7.56
CA LEU A 9 6.40 8.13 -7.59
C LEU A 9 5.12 7.32 -7.82
N GLY A 10 4.98 6.73 -9.00
CA GLY A 10 3.87 5.87 -9.38
C GLY A 10 3.96 4.48 -8.75
N ILE A 11 2.91 3.68 -8.95
CA ILE A 11 2.89 2.31 -8.39
C ILE A 11 3.99 1.40 -8.96
N ASP A 12 4.39 1.65 -10.21
CA ASP A 12 5.42 0.87 -10.89
C ASP A 12 6.85 1.23 -10.41
N ASP A 13 7.00 2.31 -9.63
CA ASP A 13 8.28 2.70 -9.00
C ASP A 13 8.54 1.99 -7.66
N ILE A 14 7.69 1.03 -7.27
CA ILE A 14 7.87 0.25 -6.04
C ILE A 14 8.93 -0.81 -6.28
N TRP A 15 10.01 -0.75 -5.50
CA TRP A 15 11.05 -1.76 -5.50
C TRP A 15 11.24 -2.34 -4.10
N ALA A 16 10.79 -3.58 -3.92
CA ALA A 16 10.94 -4.38 -2.71
C ALA A 16 11.16 -5.85 -3.09
N PRO A 17 11.82 -6.66 -2.24
CA PRO A 17 12.11 -8.07 -2.56
C PRO A 17 10.86 -8.97 -2.55
N ASP A 18 9.78 -8.55 -1.89
CA ASP A 18 8.59 -9.33 -1.60
C ASP A 18 7.31 -8.63 -2.11
N VAL A 19 7.41 -7.97 -3.27
CA VAL A 19 6.25 -7.34 -3.93
C VAL A 19 5.20 -8.39 -4.28
N GLU A 20 4.01 -8.22 -3.74
CA GLU A 20 2.81 -9.00 -4.02
C GLU A 20 1.80 -8.12 -4.76
N PHE A 21 1.52 -8.47 -6.02
CA PHE A 21 0.46 -7.82 -6.80
C PHE A 21 -0.90 -8.34 -6.35
N LEU A 22 -1.78 -7.43 -5.93
CA LEU A 22 -3.13 -7.76 -5.52
C LEU A 22 -4.10 -7.54 -6.69
N PRO A 23 -5.32 -8.11 -6.64
CA PRO A 23 -6.43 -7.60 -7.44
C PRO A 23 -6.58 -6.08 -7.25
N HIS A 24 -7.16 -5.42 -8.24
CA HIS A 24 -7.50 -4.00 -8.08
C HIS A 24 -8.39 -3.80 -6.85
N MET A 25 -8.11 -2.74 -6.09
CA MET A 25 -8.98 -2.25 -5.03
C MET A 25 -9.78 -1.09 -5.62
N GLY A 26 -11.08 -1.30 -5.81
CA GLY A 26 -11.93 -0.39 -6.56
C GLY A 26 -11.36 -0.08 -7.95
N SER A 27 -11.04 1.19 -8.21
CA SER A 27 -10.43 1.61 -9.49
C SER A 27 -8.91 1.53 -9.51
N HIS A 28 -8.26 1.30 -8.38
CA HIS A 28 -6.82 1.47 -8.22
C HIS A 28 -6.07 0.13 -8.33
N LYS A 29 -4.91 0.17 -9.00
CA LYS A 29 -3.92 -0.92 -8.88
C LYS A 29 -3.46 -0.98 -7.42
N ALA A 30 -3.29 -2.19 -6.89
CA ALA A 30 -2.89 -2.41 -5.51
C ALA A 30 -1.69 -3.37 -5.42
N VAL A 31 -0.74 -3.03 -4.56
CA VAL A 31 0.48 -3.81 -4.32
C VAL A 31 0.78 -3.86 -2.83
N ARG A 32 1.09 -5.04 -2.30
CA ARG A 32 1.54 -5.23 -0.91
C ARG A 32 3.01 -5.62 -0.86
N PHE A 33 3.75 -5.13 0.13
CA PHE A 33 5.18 -5.42 0.29
C PHE A 33 5.65 -5.10 1.71
N SER A 34 6.79 -5.66 2.11
CA SER A 34 7.41 -5.31 3.39
C SER A 34 8.11 -3.96 3.36
N GLY A 35 8.05 -3.26 4.49
CA GLY A 35 8.84 -2.06 4.75
C GLY A 35 9.85 -2.27 5.88
N PRO A 36 10.70 -1.27 6.16
CA PRO A 36 11.57 -1.26 7.32
C PRO A 36 10.81 -1.46 8.64
N CYS A 37 11.51 -1.90 9.68
CA CYS A 37 10.98 -2.05 11.05
C CYS A 37 9.76 -2.98 11.14
N GLU A 38 9.78 -4.10 10.41
CA GLU A 38 8.71 -5.11 10.45
C GLU A 38 7.34 -4.49 10.11
N SER A 39 7.32 -3.63 9.09
CA SER A 39 6.09 -3.00 8.61
C SER A 39 5.53 -3.72 7.39
N CYS A 40 4.20 -3.78 7.31
CA CYS A 40 3.49 -4.17 6.09
C CYS A 40 2.94 -2.92 5.42
N ARG A 41 3.17 -2.81 4.11
CA ARG A 41 2.76 -1.67 3.30
C ARG A 41 1.84 -2.14 2.20
N LEU A 42 0.81 -1.34 1.92
CA LEU A 42 -0.03 -1.50 0.75
C LEU A 42 -0.06 -0.17 0.00
N ALA A 43 0.27 -0.22 -1.28
CA ALA A 43 0.24 0.93 -2.15
C ALA A 43 -0.96 0.89 -3.10
N LEU A 44 -1.66 2.01 -3.20
CA LEU A 44 -2.72 2.26 -4.20
C LEU A 44 -2.17 3.24 -5.25
N GLY A 45 -2.17 2.84 -6.52
CA GLY A 45 -1.71 3.68 -7.62
C GLY A 45 -2.78 4.68 -8.04
N ILE A 46 -2.50 5.98 -7.89
CA ILE A 46 -3.44 7.09 -8.14
C ILE A 46 -3.28 7.60 -9.57
N SER A 47 -2.04 7.71 -10.03
CA SER A 47 -1.70 8.01 -11.42
C SER A 47 -0.43 7.25 -11.80
N GLU A 48 0.04 7.45 -13.04
CA GLU A 48 1.34 6.93 -13.47
C GLU A 48 2.51 7.46 -12.63
N SER A 49 2.35 8.61 -11.96
CA SER A 49 3.40 9.28 -11.18
C SER A 49 3.02 9.53 -9.72
N ALA A 50 1.92 8.96 -9.22
CA ALA A 50 1.50 9.15 -7.84
C ALA A 50 0.88 7.89 -7.24
N ARG A 51 1.11 7.68 -5.95
CA ARG A 51 0.53 6.57 -5.18
C ARG A 51 0.30 6.96 -3.72
N ILE A 52 -0.65 6.30 -3.07
CA ILE A 52 -0.80 6.34 -1.63
C ILE A 52 -0.18 5.08 -1.03
N HIS A 53 0.57 5.23 0.07
CA HIS A 53 0.99 4.12 0.91
C HIS A 53 0.15 4.10 2.18
N VAL A 54 -0.39 2.93 2.48
CA VAL A 54 -0.94 2.59 3.78
C VAL A 54 0.10 1.71 4.47
N THR A 55 0.49 2.06 5.69
CA THR A 55 1.50 1.32 6.44
C THR A 55 0.95 0.89 7.79
N ALA A 56 1.05 -0.41 8.09
CA ALA A 56 0.85 -0.95 9.42
C ALA A 56 2.18 -1.46 9.98
N ASN A 57 2.47 -1.12 11.23
CA ASN A 57 3.64 -1.60 11.95
C ASN A 57 3.16 -2.61 13.00
N GLY A 58 3.82 -3.76 13.09
CA GLY A 58 3.56 -4.75 14.12
C GLY A 58 4.55 -5.90 13.94
N GLY A 59 5.18 -6.36 15.02
CA GLY A 59 6.24 -7.38 14.95
C GLY A 59 5.80 -8.78 14.47
N ASP A 60 4.55 -8.91 14.02
CA ASP A 60 4.07 -10.03 13.23
C ASP A 60 3.47 -9.51 11.92
N PHE A 61 4.05 -9.97 10.81
CA PHE A 61 3.73 -9.51 9.46
C PHE A 61 2.31 -9.89 9.02
N GLY A 62 1.77 -11.01 9.52
CA GLY A 62 0.42 -11.48 9.18
C GLY A 62 -0.67 -10.49 9.63
N PRO A 63 -0.80 -10.22 10.94
CA PRO A 63 -1.78 -9.25 11.46
C PRO A 63 -1.60 -7.83 10.92
N ALA A 64 -0.36 -7.40 10.66
CA ALA A 64 -0.09 -6.11 10.03
C ALA A 64 -0.59 -6.08 8.58
N GLY A 65 -0.46 -7.19 7.85
CA GLY A 65 -0.98 -7.37 6.49
C GLY A 65 -2.49 -7.27 6.41
N ASP A 66 -3.21 -7.96 7.30
CA ASP A 66 -4.68 -7.90 7.31
C ASP A 66 -5.18 -6.49 7.63
N LEU A 67 -4.54 -5.82 8.60
CA LEU A 67 -4.89 -4.45 8.98
C LEU A 67 -4.61 -3.45 7.86
N VAL A 68 -3.48 -3.58 7.16
CA VAL A 68 -3.13 -2.66 6.06
C VAL A 68 -4.08 -2.82 4.87
N THR A 69 -4.51 -4.05 4.58
CA THR A 69 -5.51 -4.35 3.56
C THR A 69 -6.86 -3.73 3.92
N ALA A 70 -7.36 -3.95 5.13
CA ALA A 70 -8.65 -3.38 5.56
C ALA A 70 -8.63 -1.84 5.57
N LEU A 71 -7.51 -1.23 5.95
CA LEU A 71 -7.36 0.23 5.94
C LEU A 71 -7.29 0.76 4.50
N ALA A 72 -6.59 0.07 3.60
CA ALA A 72 -6.55 0.42 2.18
C ALA A 72 -7.95 0.39 1.54
N GLU A 73 -8.73 -0.66 1.80
CA GLU A 73 -10.12 -0.77 1.33
C GLU A 73 -11.01 0.35 1.86
N ALA A 74 -10.78 0.79 3.11
CA ALA A 74 -11.56 1.87 3.72
C ALA A 74 -11.22 3.26 3.13
N ILE A 75 -9.96 3.50 2.76
CA ILE A 75 -9.56 4.80 2.20
C ILE A 75 -9.79 4.89 0.68
N GLU A 76 -9.77 3.77 -0.04
CA GLU A 76 -9.81 3.72 -1.51
C GLU A 76 -10.92 4.60 -2.13
N PRO A 77 -12.16 4.63 -1.60
CA PRO A 77 -13.23 5.46 -2.17
C PRO A 77 -13.01 6.97 -2.02
N GLU A 78 -12.15 7.39 -1.09
CA GLU A 78 -11.83 8.79 -0.82
C GLU A 78 -10.60 9.27 -1.62
N VAL A 79 -9.94 8.36 -2.33
CA VAL A 79 -8.75 8.67 -3.14
C VAL A 79 -9.16 8.97 -4.59
N PRO A 80 -8.62 10.03 -5.22
CA PRO A 80 -9.01 10.45 -6.58
C PRO A 80 -8.75 9.43 -7.69
#